data_AF-A0A5Q4FQN9-F1
#
_entry.id   AF-A0A5Q4FQN9-F1
#
_cell.length_a   1.000
_cell.length_b   1.000
_cell.length_c   1.000
_cell.angle_alpha   90.00
_cell.angle_beta   90.00
_cell.angle_gamma   90.00
#
_symmetry.space_group_name_H-M   'P 1'
#
loop_
_entity.id
_entity.type
_entity.pdbx_description
1 polymer ?
#
loop_
_entity_poly.entity_id
_entity_poly.type
_entity_poly.pdbx_seq_one_letter_code
_entity_poly.pdbx_strand_id
1 'polypeptide(L)' 'MYVRRPVNARDPFFALWADGDTEQASPSRFYFSNSDGTRVWRLPYTMTEDWEAPEEVGSAAKE' A
#
# COMPACT_ATOMS: atom_id res chain seq x y z
N MET A 1 -8.77 10.53 -3.24
CA MET A 1 -7.78 9.88 -4.12
C MET A 1 -8.52 9.04 -5.14
N TYR A 2 -8.18 9.09 -6.44
CA TYR A 2 -8.81 8.26 -7.48
C TYR A 2 -7.79 7.21 -7.95
N VAL A 3 -8.05 5.93 -7.65
CA VAL A 3 -7.17 4.83 -8.08
C VAL A 3 -7.37 4.62 -9.58
N ARG A 4 -6.30 4.75 -10.37
CA ARG A 4 -6.36 4.45 -11.81
C ARG A 4 -6.28 2.94 -12.01
N ARG A 5 -6.99 2.42 -13.02
CA ARG A 5 -6.90 1.01 -13.38
C ARG A 5 -5.47 0.67 -13.79
N PRO A 6 -4.79 -0.29 -13.13
CA PRO A 6 -3.43 -0.70 -13.51
C PRO A 6 -3.42 -1.34 -14.90
N VAL A 7 -2.42 -0.98 -15.71
CA VAL A 7 -2.16 -1.61 -17.01
C VAL A 7 -1.14 -2.72 -16.80
N ASN A 8 -1.42 -3.93 -17.27
CA ASN A 8 -0.59 -5.14 -17.03
C ASN A 8 -0.39 -5.48 -15.54
N ALA A 9 -1.46 -5.36 -14.76
CA ALA A 9 -1.42 -5.66 -13.33
C ALA A 9 -1.01 -7.11 -13.06
N ARG A 10 -0.21 -7.30 -12.00
CA ARG A 10 0.19 -8.62 -11.52
C ARG A 10 0.15 -8.60 -10.00
N ASP A 11 -0.52 -9.58 -9.42
CA ASP A 11 -0.52 -9.76 -7.97
C ASP A 11 0.92 -9.97 -7.45
N PRO A 12 1.27 -9.39 -6.30
CA PRO A 12 0.41 -8.63 -5.36
C PRO A 12 0.33 -7.11 -5.60
N PHE A 13 0.81 -6.59 -6.74
CA PHE A 13 0.88 -5.15 -7.01
C PHE A 13 -0.28 -4.68 -7.91
N PHE A 14 -1.49 -4.65 -7.36
CA PHE A 14 -2.69 -4.23 -8.10
C PHE A 14 -3.11 -2.80 -7.77
N ALA A 15 -3.25 -2.47 -6.48
CA ALA A 15 -3.57 -1.12 -6.03
C ALA A 15 -2.37 -0.51 -5.27
N LEU A 16 -2.22 0.82 -5.34
CA LEU A 16 -1.19 1.57 -4.60
C LEU A 16 -1.81 2.86 -4.05
N TRP A 17 -1.64 3.12 -2.75
CA TRP A 17 -2.08 4.35 -2.10
C TRP A 17 -1.16 4.75 -0.93
N ALA A 18 -1.41 5.93 -0.35
CA ALA A 18 -0.71 6.40 0.84
C ALA A 18 -1.71 6.95 1.88
N ASP A 19 -1.39 6.85 3.17
CA ASP A 19 -2.26 7.29 4.30
C ASP A 19 -1.89 8.67 4.87
N GLY A 20 -1.42 9.59 4.03
CA GLY A 20 -1.06 10.94 4.48
C GLY A 20 -2.26 11.67 5.08
N ASP A 21 -2.09 12.20 6.29
CA ASP A 21 -3.06 13.07 6.96
C ASP A 21 -2.80 14.53 6.55
N THR A 22 -3.84 15.22 6.08
CA THR A 22 -3.73 16.61 5.62
C THR A 22 -3.94 17.65 6.71
N GLU A 23 -4.52 17.25 7.84
CA GLU A 23 -4.79 18.13 8.99
C GLU A 23 -3.61 18.15 9.96
N GLN A 24 -2.85 17.06 10.04
CA GLN A 24 -1.70 16.91 10.93
C GLN A 24 -0.50 16.34 10.19
N ALA A 25 0.71 16.81 10.53
CA ALA A 25 1.93 16.23 10.01
C ALA A 25 2.05 14.77 10.45
N SER A 26 1.75 13.83 9.54
CA SER A 26 1.82 12.39 9.78
C SER A 26 2.83 11.71 8.84
N PRO A 27 3.45 10.60 9.29
CA PRO A 27 4.22 9.73 8.42
C PRO A 27 3.35 9.22 7.26
N SER A 28 3.68 9.60 6.03
CA SER A 28 3.02 9.06 4.84
C SER A 28 3.57 7.66 4.54
N ARG A 29 2.78 6.60 4.76
CA ARG A 29 3.20 5.23 4.42
C ARG A 29 2.60 4.81 3.09
N PHE A 30 3.34 4.03 2.33
CA PHE A 30 2.86 3.45 1.07
C PHE A 30 2.26 2.06 1.30
N TYR A 31 1.10 1.82 0.71
CA TYR A 31 0.38 0.56 0.78
C TYR A 31 0.06 0.05 -0.61
N PHE A 32 0.02 -1.27 -0.74
CA PHE A 32 -0.45 -1.92 -1.95
C PHE A 32 -1.24 -3.19 -1.64
N SER A 33 -2.12 -3.58 -2.56
CA SER A 33 -2.98 -4.76 -2.41
C SER A 33 -2.99 -5.62 -3.65
N ASN A 34 -3.39 -6.88 -3.46
CA ASN A 34 -3.76 -7.79 -4.53
C ASN A 34 -5.07 -7.34 -5.20
N SER A 35 -5.35 -7.95 -6.34
CA SER A 35 -6.49 -7.63 -7.20
C SER A 35 -7.85 -7.92 -6.57
N ASP A 36 -7.92 -8.88 -5.64
CA ASP A 36 -9.12 -9.22 -4.89
C ASP A 36 -9.25 -8.48 -3.54
N GLY A 37 -8.22 -7.73 -3.13
CA GLY A 37 -8.22 -6.95 -1.89
C GLY A 37 -8.08 -7.76 -0.60
N THR A 38 -7.95 -9.09 -0.64
CA THR A 38 -7.81 -9.90 0.58
C THR A 38 -6.48 -9.73 1.29
N ARG A 39 -5.47 -9.10 0.68
CA ARG A 39 -4.16 -8.87 1.28
C ARG A 39 -3.66 -7.47 1.00
N VAL A 40 -3.15 -6.84 2.05
CA VAL A 40 -2.55 -5.51 2.01
C VAL A 40 -1.15 -5.58 2.59
N TRP A 41 -0.22 -4.97 1.88
CA TRP A 41 1.15 -4.79 2.30
C TRP A 41 1.47 -3.31 2.44
N ARG A 42 2.38 -2.99 3.34
CA ARG A 42 2.86 -1.64 3.61
C ARG A 42 4.39 -1.61 3.45
N LEU A 43 4.90 -0.57 2.80
CA LEU A 43 6.33 -0.32 2.79
C LEU A 43 6.79 0.19 4.17
N PRO A 44 7.90 -0.34 4.72
CA PRO A 44 8.50 0.15 5.94
C PRO A 44 8.75 1.65 5.88
N TYR A 45 8.38 2.38 6.94
CA TYR A 45 8.60 3.82 6.99
C TYR A 45 10.09 4.16 7.11
N THR A 46 10.82 3.36 7.88
CA THR A 46 12.27 3.44 8.01
C THR A 46 12.86 2.32 7.18
N MET A 47 13.47 2.65 6.04
CA MET A 47 14.22 1.68 5.23
C MET A 47 15.66 1.61 5.73
N THR A 48 16.18 0.42 6.01
CA THR A 48 17.58 0.22 6.42
C THR A 48 18.52 -0.01 5.24
N GLU A 49 17.98 -0.39 4.09
CA GLU A 49 18.68 -0.69 2.84
C GLU A 49 18.01 0.02 1.65
N ASP A 50 18.68 0.01 0.49
CA ASP A 50 18.11 0.54 -0.77
C ASP A 50 16.81 -0.17 -1.19
N TRP A 51 16.62 -1.41 -0.74
CA TRP A 51 15.46 -2.25 -1.04
C TRP A 51 15.04 -3.00 0.20
N GLU A 52 13.75 -2.91 0.55
CA GLU A 52 13.21 -3.62 1.72
C GLU A 52 11.88 -4.31 1.36
N ALA A 53 11.68 -5.50 1.93
CA ALA A 53 10.47 -6.26 1.72
C ALA A 53 9.29 -5.57 2.42
N PRO A 54 8.14 -5.41 1.76
CA PRO A 54 6.96 -4.85 2.38
C PRO A 54 6.35 -5.77 3.45
N GLU A 55 5.78 -5.16 4.48
CA GLU A 55 5.15 -5.85 5.61
C GLU A 55 3.67 -6.13 5.31
N GLU A 56 3.21 -7.36 5.51
CA GLU A 56 1.77 -7.66 5.43
C GLU A 56 1.06 -7.07 6.65
N VAL A 57 0.13 -6.13 6.44
CA VAL A 57 -0.53 -5.36 7.51
C VAL A 57 -2.00 -5.77 7.74
N GLY A 58 -2.49 -6.73 6.95
CA GLY A 58 -3.81 -7.33 7.13
C GLY A 58 -4.53 -7.59 5.81
N SER A 59 -5.73 -8.16 5.92
CA SER A 59 -6.72 -8.20 4.84
C SER A 59 -7.44 -6.86 4.76
N ALA A 60 -7.67 -6.31 3.56
CA ALA A 60 -8.50 -5.11 3.43
C ALA A 60 -9.91 -5.52 3.89
N ALA A 61 -10.27 -5.16 5.12
CA ALA A 61 -11.56 -5.44 5.67
C ALA A 61 -12.60 -4.75 4.80
N LYS A 62 -13.47 -5.58 4.21
CA LYS A 62 -14.64 -5.20 3.45
C LYS A 62 -15.63 -4.52 4.40
N GLU A 63 -15.78 -3.20 4.28
CA GLU A 63 -16.94 -2.45 4.78
C GLU A 63 -18.13 -2.55 3.82
#